data_AF-K1SPB6-F1
#
_entry.id   AF-K1SPB6-F1
#
_cell.length_a   1.000
_cell.length_b   1.000
_cell.length_c   1.000
_cell.angle_alpha   90.00
_cell.angle_beta   90.00
_cell.angle_gamma   90.00
#
_symmetry.space_group_name_H-M   'P 1'
#
loop_
_entity.id
_entity.type
_entity.pdbx_description
1 polymer ?
#
loop_
_entity_poly.entity_id
_entity_poly.type
_entity_poly.pdbx_seq_one_letter_code
_entity_poly.pdbx_strand_id
1 'polypeptide(L)'
;MITGDNFFVVSNGSENFFTRDGSFYVDGAGNLAMTSTGYNVMGWGVDETTGNIKQDTVTALRIMSAANMTYPPEATTQQIFPVFWMRTIRM
;
A
#
# COMPACT_ATOMS: atom_id res chain seq x y z
N MET A 1 9.37 -12.97 1.42
CA MET A 1 8.88 -14.31 1.82
C MET A 1 8.13 -14.17 3.13
N ILE A 2 6.92 -14.72 3.26
CA ILE A 2 6.11 -14.58 4.48
C ILE A 2 6.59 -15.55 5.56
N THR A 3 6.59 -15.13 6.82
CA THR A 3 6.96 -15.95 7.99
C THR A 3 5.70 -16.35 8.76
N GLY A 4 5.56 -17.63 9.11
CA GLY A 4 4.40 -18.17 9.85
C GLY A 4 3.38 -18.92 8.98
N ASP A 5 2.20 -19.20 9.54
CA ASP A 5 1.09 -19.93 8.89
C ASP A 5 0.13 -19.00 8.12
N ASN A 6 0.70 -18.15 7.27
CA ASN A 6 -0.05 -17.17 6.51
C ASN A 6 0.06 -17.43 5.00
N PHE A 7 -0.94 -16.98 4.25
CA PHE A 7 -1.03 -17.11 2.79
C PHE A 7 -1.46 -15.79 2.16
N PHE A 8 -0.94 -15.51 0.96
CA PHE A 8 -1.45 -14.47 0.08
C PHE A 8 -2.67 -15.01 -0.69
N VAL A 9 -3.67 -14.16 -0.87
CA VAL A 9 -4.82 -14.46 -1.73
C VAL A 9 -4.51 -13.97 -3.13
N VAL A 10 -4.65 -14.83 -4.12
CA VAL A 10 -4.47 -14.50 -5.54
C VAL A 10 -5.66 -14.99 -6.35
N SER A 11 -6.00 -14.34 -7.45
CA SER A 11 -7.13 -14.72 -8.29
C SER A 11 -6.71 -14.86 -9.76
N ASN A 12 -7.30 -15.84 -10.44
CA ASN A 12 -7.21 -15.96 -11.91
C ASN A 12 -8.34 -15.21 -12.64
N GLY A 13 -9.17 -14.44 -11.91
CA GLY A 13 -10.35 -13.75 -12.42
C GLY A 13 -11.66 -14.53 -12.30
N SER A 14 -11.60 -15.83 -11.99
CA SER A 14 -12.77 -16.69 -11.78
C SER A 14 -12.79 -17.28 -10.36
N GLU A 15 -11.64 -17.71 -9.87
CA GLU A 15 -11.48 -18.39 -8.58
C GLU A 15 -10.34 -17.74 -7.78
N ASN A 16 -10.43 -17.87 -6.45
CA ASN A 16 -9.41 -17.40 -5.53
C ASN A 16 -8.55 -18.57 -5.06
N PHE A 17 -7.24 -18.38 -5.09
CA PHE A 17 -6.20 -19.31 -4.68
C PHE A 17 -5.36 -18.72 -3.55
N PHE A 18 -4.66 -19.58 -2.83
CA PHE A 18 -3.78 -19.22 -1.72
C PHE A 18 -2.34 -19.62 -2.04
N THR A 19 -1.40 -18.68 -1.89
CA THR A 19 0.01 -18.93 -2.16
C THR A 19 0.89 -18.42 -1.03
N ARG A 20 2.04 -19.08 -0.81
CA ARG A 20 3.13 -18.55 0.04
C ARG A 20 4.23 -17.88 -0.77
N ASP A 21 4.21 -18.06 -2.08
CA ASP A 21 5.16 -17.41 -2.97
C ASP A 21 4.80 -15.92 -3.09
N GLY A 22 5.75 -15.08 -2.69
CA GLY A 22 5.64 -13.63 -2.68
C GLY A 22 6.32 -12.98 -3.90
N SER A 23 6.59 -13.74 -4.95
CA SER A 23 7.22 -13.29 -6.18
C SER A 23 6.25 -12.46 -7.04
N PHE A 24 5.95 -11.24 -6.59
CA PHE A 24 5.00 -10.35 -7.28
C PHE A 24 5.69 -9.31 -8.16
N TYR A 25 5.05 -8.95 -9.26
CA TYR A 25 5.45 -7.85 -10.15
C TYR A 25 4.22 -7.01 -10.52
N VAL A 26 4.46 -5.83 -11.09
CA VAL A 26 3.39 -5.00 -11.63
C VAL A 26 3.26 -5.29 -13.12
N ASP A 27 2.09 -5.75 -13.55
CA ASP A 27 1.81 -6.01 -14.96
C ASP A 27 1.63 -4.69 -15.76
N GLY A 28 1.53 -4.79 -17.09
CA GLY A 28 1.32 -3.63 -17.96
C GLY A 28 -0.03 -2.92 -17.75
N ALA A 29 -0.97 -3.54 -17.04
CA ALA A 29 -2.22 -2.92 -16.61
C ALA A 29 -2.08 -2.25 -15.23
N GLY A 30 -0.96 -2.40 -14.53
CA GLY A 30 -0.73 -1.81 -13.21
C GLY A 30 -1.27 -2.65 -12.04
N ASN A 31 -1.65 -3.91 -12.28
CA ASN A 31 -2.05 -4.83 -11.22
C ASN A 31 -0.83 -5.54 -10.63
N LEU A 32 -0.92 -5.85 -9.33
CA LEU A 32 0.05 -6.71 -8.68
C LEU A 32 -0.24 -8.17 -9.07
N ALA A 33 0.65 -8.79 -9.84
CA ALA A 33 0.50 -10.13 -10.36
C ALA A 33 1.65 -11.05 -9.92
N MET A 34 1.40 -12.36 -9.80
CA MET A 34 2.43 -13.36 -9.56
C MET A 34 3.31 -13.56 -10.79
N THR A 35 4.63 -13.51 -10.61
CA THR A 35 5.60 -13.75 -11.70
C THR A 35 5.50 -15.15 -12.31
N SER A 36 5.11 -16.15 -11.51
CA SER A 36 5.05 -17.55 -11.97
C SER A 36 3.77 -17.91 -12.73
N THR A 37 2.62 -17.29 -12.39
CA THR A 37 1.30 -17.71 -12.90
C THR A 37 0.52 -16.57 -13.55
N GLY A 38 0.92 -15.32 -13.33
CA GLY A 38 0.18 -14.13 -13.75
C GLY A 38 -1.08 -13.85 -12.93
N TYR A 39 -1.31 -14.55 -11.81
CA TYR A 39 -2.51 -14.34 -11.00
C TYR A 39 -2.46 -13.03 -10.23
N ASN A 40 -3.58 -12.31 -10.18
CA ASN A 40 -3.69 -11.03 -9.52
C ASN A 40 -3.74 -11.21 -8.01
N VAL A 41 -2.91 -10.48 -7.28
CA VAL A 41 -2.95 -10.46 -5.82
C VAL A 41 -4.21 -9.73 -5.37
N MET A 42 -4.94 -10.36 -4.47
CA MET A 42 -6.19 -9.85 -3.93
C MET A 42 -5.92 -9.20 -2.57
N GLY A 43 -6.61 -8.09 -2.30
CA GLY A 43 -6.48 -7.39 -1.03
C GLY A 43 -7.54 -6.32 -0.86
N TRP A 44 -7.35 -5.48 0.15
CA TRP A 44 -8.28 -4.42 0.48
C TRP A 44 -7.88 -3.11 -0.19
N GLY A 45 -8.88 -2.44 -0.76
CA GLY A 45 -8.73 -1.07 -1.23
C GLY A 45 -8.64 -0.08 -0.08
N VAL A 46 -8.30 1.16 -0.44
CA VAL A 46 -8.41 2.32 0.46
C VAL A 46 -9.76 2.98 0.28
N ASP A 47 -10.32 3.47 1.38
CA ASP A 47 -11.49 4.33 1.35
C ASP A 47 -11.07 5.73 0.88
N GLU A 48 -11.65 6.21 -0.23
CA GLU A 48 -11.30 7.49 -0.84
C GLU A 48 -11.55 8.69 0.08
N THR A 49 -12.45 8.56 1.07
CA THR A 49 -12.81 9.67 1.95
C THR A 49 -11.91 9.80 3.18
N THR A 50 -11.36 8.69 3.66
CA THR A 50 -10.56 8.66 4.89
C THR A 50 -9.10 8.28 4.67
N GLY A 51 -8.75 7.74 3.50
CA GLY A 51 -7.43 7.18 3.21
C GLY A 51 -7.12 5.90 3.99
N ASN A 52 -8.05 5.40 4.80
CA ASN A 52 -7.86 4.19 5.58
C ASN A 52 -8.10 2.93 4.75
N ILE A 53 -7.46 1.83 5.14
CA ILE A 53 -7.68 0.53 4.53
C ILE A 53 -9.10 0.06 4.87
N LYS A 54 -9.92 -0.16 3.85
CA LYS A 54 -11.29 -0.67 4.02
C LYS A 54 -11.28 -2.19 4.04
N GLN A 55 -11.35 -2.76 5.24
CA GLN A 55 -11.44 -4.21 5.44
C GLN A 55 -12.81 -4.74 5.01
N ASP A 56 -12.95 -5.05 3.72
CA ASP A 56 -14.19 -5.51 3.09
C ASP A 56 -13.87 -6.71 2.15
N THR A 57 -14.60 -6.83 1.05
CA THR A 57 -14.36 -7.81 0.01
C THR A 57 -13.01 -7.57 -0.65
N VAL A 58 -12.22 -8.64 -0.78
CA VAL A 58 -10.93 -8.55 -1.46
C VAL A 58 -11.11 -8.32 -2.96
N THR A 59 -10.37 -7.36 -3.50
CA THR A 59 -10.35 -7.03 -4.92
C THR A 59 -8.92 -7.10 -5.44
N ALA A 60 -8.76 -7.18 -6.76
CA ALA A 60 -7.43 -7.20 -7.38
C ALA A 60 -6.68 -5.90 -7.04
N LEU A 61 -5.50 -6.03 -6.45
CA LEU A 61 -4.68 -4.89 -6.06
C LEU A 61 -4.06 -4.25 -7.29
N ARG A 62 -4.52 -3.03 -7.60
CA ARG A 62 -3.99 -2.22 -8.69
C ARG A 62 -3.18 -1.05 -8.15
N ILE A 63 -1.89 -1.29 -7.96
CA ILE A 63 -0.97 -0.32 -7.33
C ILE A 63 -0.57 0.79 -8.31
N MET A 64 -0.43 0.47 -9.60
CA MET A 64 -0.09 1.46 -10.64
C MET A 64 -1.31 1.83 -11.47
N SER A 65 -2.37 2.28 -10.79
CA SER A 65 -3.51 2.90 -11.46
C SER A 65 -3.13 4.31 -11.92
N ALA A 66 -3.76 4.81 -13.00
CA ALA A 66 -3.57 6.19 -13.46
C ALA A 66 -3.90 7.23 -12.38
N ALA A 67 -4.78 6.89 -11.43
CA ALA A 67 -5.12 7.73 -10.28
C ALA A 67 -4.03 7.77 -9.19
N ASN A 68 -3.13 6.79 -9.16
CA ASN A 68 -2.05 6.67 -8.18
C ASN A 68 -0.69 7.11 -8.74
N MET A 69 -0.61 7.50 -10.01
CA MET A 69 0.64 7.96 -10.64
C MET A 69 0.99 9.42 -10.29
N THR A 70 0.02 10.20 -9.86
CA THR A 70 0.21 11.60 -9.46
C THR A 70 -0.40 11.82 -8.09
N TYR A 71 0.32 12.53 -7.23
CA TYR A 71 -0.17 12.89 -5.91
C TYR A 71 -0.08 14.42 -5.76
N PRO A 72 -1.14 15.09 -5.29
CA PRO A 72 -1.11 16.54 -5.09
C PRO A 72 -0.11 16.90 -3.98
N PRO A 73 0.51 18.09 -4.03
CA PRO A 73 1.39 18.55 -2.96
C PRO A 73 0.60 18.71 -1.65
N GLU A 74 1.16 18.21 -0.55
CA GLU A 74 0.59 18.39 0.79
C GLU A 74 1.29 19.56 1.50
N ALA A 75 0.49 20.55 1.94
CA ALA A 75 1.02 21.72 2.63
C ALA A 75 1.46 21.35 4.05
N THR A 76 2.62 21.85 4.47
CA THR A 76 3.13 21.63 5.83
C THR A 76 2.18 22.24 6.87
N THR A 77 1.61 21.41 7.75
CA THR A 77 0.70 21.84 8.83
C THR A 77 1.38 22.00 10.19
N GLN A 78 2.57 21.42 10.37
CA GLN A 78 3.32 21.46 11.61
C GLN A 78 4.80 21.74 11.37
N GLN A 79 5.37 22.63 12.17
CA GLN A 79 6.80 22.94 12.17
C GLN A 79 7.27 22.98 13.63
N ILE A 80 8.22 22.11 13.96
CA ILE A 80 8.80 22.04 15.31
C ILE A 80 10.15 22.76 15.27
N PHE A 81 10.26 23.88 15.98
CA PHE A 81 11.54 24.52 16.26
C PHE A 81 11.96 24.19 17.70
N PRO A 82 12.94 23.28 17.91
CA PRO A 82 13.48 23.09 19.23
C PRO A 82 14.27 24.34 19.66
N VAL A 83 13.81 25.04 20.70
CA VAL A 83 14.58 26.10 21.36
C VAL A 83 15.65 25.44 22.22
N PHE A 84 16.80 25.15 21.61
CA PHE A 84 18.03 24.83 22.33
C PHE A 84 18.76 26.17 22.55
N TRP A 85 18.99 26.55 23.81
CA TRP A 85 19.76 27.74 24.26
C TRP A 85 19.05 29.08 24.57
N MET A 86 17.88 29.07 25.20
CA MET A 86 17.43 30.23 26.00
C MET A 86 17.39 29.88 27.49
N ARG A 87 18.57 29.77 28.13
CA ARG A 87 18.71 29.91 29.58
C ARG A 87 19.73 31.01 29.90
N THR A 88 19.17 32.13 30.34
CA THR A 88 19.71 33.02 31.38
C THR A 88 20.94 33.86 31.03
N ILE A 89 20.70 35.05 30.48
CA ILE A 89 21.47 36.24 30.88
C ILE A 89 20.88 36.68 32.23
N ARG A 90 21.63 36.51 33.32
CA ARG A 90 21.50 37.37 34.50
C ARG A 90 22.69 38.33 34.46
N MET A 91 22.36 39.61 34.63
CA MET A 91 23.28 40.71 34.97
C MET A 91 24.05 40.39 36.24
#